data_AF-A0AAD5LBR6-F1
#
_entry.id   AF-A0AAD5LBR6-F1
#
_cell.length_a   1.000
_cell.length_b   1.000
_cell.length_c   1.000
_cell.angle_alpha   90.00
_cell.angle_beta   90.00
_cell.angle_gamma   90.00
#
_symmetry.space_group_name_H-M   'P 1'
#
loop_
_entity.id
_entity.type
_entity.pdbx_description
1 polymer ?
#
loop_
_entity_poly.entity_id
_entity_poly.type
_entity_poly.pdbx_seq_one_letter_code
_entity_poly.pdbx_strand_id
1 'polypeptide(L)'
;MADHKSKRADSPSTPHADFASAGPHPHPRPQPWVLARWWFALRWALTQRVFGRPLPFLTSWLNLKLGDLLVTLPAVALLLAWSIRTVVNQDLRGSGRPPSVALAVTFALAVRNNALLLVVTGLPFERTLLYHKLFGFLAFVTSVLHGVVYFRLAGFAALSEDKVAILGVITTSFMALLVLMSYWRIRRALWELFVRTHWVLFLGIMVVGIMHGATVMIVGLIPWAADVLYRYVLRLRRVRTSDSASPSPHSASLTLLAGGIVRVQWPRESFRFSAGQYVFLCVPSMSLLEWHPFTVASAPHEPMVTLYIKVVGDWTQRLAQLAASTTAGASDSVSVLVEGPYGALSVDLEHSDTYTHVVLVGGGIGVTPMLSLANQLYFEADVAKTRSQPVRKAWFVWSVREREMIEALCLQPDRLQWAEAQQEHLRTWLPHGLLASTASNIPSDAFYSEFYLTKSEQDLTHPVDQRFASALRYGQRPDVRGILSEVGRDAVAQSQRRVAVLVCGPAAMVSDVVVQSMLLTKELGVAFDVHQETFDF
;
A
#
# COMPACT_ATOMS: atom_id res chain seq x y z
N MET A 1 36.08 22.91 56.57
CA MET A 1 36.03 22.08 57.79
C MET A 1 35.11 22.81 58.77
N ALA A 2 33.95 22.21 59.08
CA ALA A 2 32.89 22.61 60.04
C ALA A 2 32.27 24.03 59.90
N ASP A 3 31.02 24.18 59.48
CA ASP A 3 29.75 23.98 60.24
C ASP A 3 29.24 25.32 60.80
N HIS A 4 28.12 25.85 60.30
CA HIS A 4 26.92 26.15 61.11
C HIS A 4 25.79 26.94 60.40
N LYS A 5 24.57 26.42 60.64
CA LYS A 5 23.30 27.11 60.98
C LYS A 5 22.55 27.97 59.95
N SER A 6 21.41 27.40 59.56
CA SER A 6 20.11 28.03 59.30
C SER A 6 19.69 29.10 60.32
N LYS A 7 19.14 30.23 59.86
CA LYS A 7 17.80 30.72 60.27
C LYS A 7 17.30 31.93 59.43
N ARG A 8 15.98 31.86 59.19
CA ARG A 8 14.97 32.78 58.64
C ARG A 8 15.21 34.31 58.71
N ALA A 9 14.77 34.93 57.61
CA ALA A 9 13.86 36.08 57.44
C ALA A 9 14.10 37.37 58.24
N ASP A 10 14.34 38.46 57.50
CA ASP A 10 13.54 39.69 57.61
C ASP A 10 13.76 40.56 56.35
N SER A 11 12.64 41.00 55.75
CA SER A 11 12.54 42.18 54.85
C SER A 11 12.14 43.40 55.71
N PRO A 12 12.16 44.68 55.26
CA PRO A 12 12.30 45.17 53.87
C PRO A 12 13.19 46.43 53.72
N SER A 13 13.60 46.76 52.49
CA SER A 13 13.71 48.15 52.05
C SER A 13 13.79 48.22 50.52
N THR A 14 12.75 48.80 49.92
CA THR A 14 12.76 49.27 48.53
C THR A 14 13.62 50.52 48.41
N PRO A 15 14.35 50.68 47.30
CA PRO A 15 14.13 51.92 46.55
C PRO A 15 14.07 51.75 45.03
N HIS A 16 13.18 52.56 44.45
CA HIS A 16 13.23 53.23 43.16
C HIS A 16 13.19 52.42 41.86
N ALA A 17 12.02 52.54 41.22
CA ALA A 17 11.75 52.21 39.84
C ALA A 17 12.31 53.28 38.91
N ASP A 18 13.18 52.87 37.98
CA ASP A 18 13.49 53.64 36.78
C ASP A 18 12.75 53.03 35.58
N PHE A 19 11.84 53.83 35.03
CA PHE A 19 11.14 53.57 33.77
C PHE A 19 12.11 53.75 32.61
N ALA A 20 12.58 52.65 32.02
CA ALA A 20 13.23 52.65 30.72
C ALA A 20 12.25 52.13 29.64
N SER A 21 12.10 52.95 28.60
CA SER A 21 11.22 52.83 27.45
C SER A 21 11.19 51.46 26.77
N ALA A 22 9.98 50.89 26.62
CA ALA A 22 9.72 49.73 25.78
C ALA A 22 9.78 50.12 24.29
N GLY A 23 10.79 49.60 23.57
CA GLY A 23 10.79 49.57 22.11
C GLY A 23 9.80 48.52 21.57
N PRO A 24 9.34 48.64 20.31
CA PRO A 24 8.31 47.75 19.78
C PRO A 24 8.83 46.32 19.66
N HIS A 25 8.11 45.38 20.31
CA HIS A 25 8.38 43.96 20.22
C HIS A 25 8.38 43.49 18.76
N PRO A 26 9.40 42.75 18.29
CA PRO A 26 9.32 42.11 16.98
C PRO A 26 8.21 41.06 17.01
N HIS A 27 7.28 41.12 16.05
CA HIS A 27 6.28 40.08 15.86
C HIS A 27 6.95 38.70 15.82
N PRO A 28 6.48 37.72 16.62
CA PRO A 28 7.07 36.40 16.61
C PRO A 28 6.89 35.79 15.22
N ARG A 29 8.00 35.58 14.51
CA ARG A 29 7.99 34.80 13.27
C ARG A 29 7.44 33.41 13.62
N PRO A 30 6.44 32.88 12.88
CA PRO A 30 5.89 31.57 13.19
C PRO A 30 7.03 30.55 13.17
N GLN A 31 7.22 29.86 14.29
CA GLN A 31 8.26 28.83 14.40
C GLN A 31 7.96 27.72 13.37
N PRO A 32 8.97 27.21 12.65
CA PRO A 32 8.79 26.34 11.48
C PRO A 32 8.02 25.04 11.77
N TRP A 33 7.98 24.58 13.03
CA TRP A 33 7.21 23.40 13.45
C TRP A 33 5.69 23.63 13.48
N VAL A 34 5.22 24.88 13.59
CA VAL A 34 3.78 25.20 13.53
C VAL A 34 3.24 25.06 12.11
N LEU A 35 3.99 25.57 11.13
CA LEU A 35 3.66 25.43 9.70
C LEU A 35 3.72 23.97 9.26
N ALA A 36 4.74 23.23 9.73
CA ALA A 36 4.83 21.79 9.47
C ALA A 36 3.62 21.03 10.05
N ARG A 37 3.26 21.27 11.33
CA ARG A 37 2.08 20.64 11.94
C ARG A 37 0.78 20.99 11.22
N TRP A 38 0.60 22.26 10.86
CA TRP A 38 -0.56 22.71 10.10
C TRP A 38 -0.63 22.02 8.74
N TRP A 39 0.49 21.93 8.02
CA TRP A 39 0.57 21.22 6.74
C TRP A 39 0.23 19.74 6.89
N PHE A 40 0.78 19.06 7.90
CA PHE A 40 0.48 17.64 8.14
C PHE A 40 -0.99 17.41 8.53
N ALA A 41 -1.59 18.30 9.32
CA ALA A 41 -3.00 18.23 9.67
C ALA A 41 -3.91 18.48 8.44
N LEU A 42 -3.59 19.50 7.63
CA LEU A 42 -4.32 19.79 6.40
C LEU A 42 -4.18 18.65 5.39
N ARG A 43 -2.96 18.13 5.19
CA ARG A 43 -2.66 16.97 4.36
C ARG A 43 -3.51 15.79 4.79
N TRP A 44 -3.49 15.43 6.07
CA TRP A 44 -4.28 14.32 6.60
C TRP A 44 -5.78 14.52 6.32
N ALA A 45 -6.29 15.71 6.57
CA ALA A 45 -7.68 16.06 6.29
C ALA A 45 -8.02 15.94 4.81
N LEU A 46 -7.16 16.40 3.89
CA LEU A 46 -7.37 16.31 2.45
C LEU A 46 -7.26 14.87 1.94
N THR A 47 -6.27 14.10 2.41
CA THR A 47 -6.13 12.69 2.07
C THR A 47 -7.37 11.91 2.47
N GLN A 48 -7.89 12.09 3.69
CA GLN A 48 -9.05 11.35 4.17
C GLN A 48 -10.36 11.86 3.53
N ARG A 49 -10.57 13.18 3.43
CA ARG A 49 -11.85 13.77 3.01
C ARG A 49 -12.02 13.90 1.50
N VAL A 50 -10.92 14.00 0.74
CA VAL A 50 -10.95 14.28 -0.71
C VAL A 50 -10.37 13.12 -1.51
N PHE A 51 -9.11 12.77 -1.28
CA PHE A 51 -8.44 11.71 -2.08
C PHE A 51 -8.73 10.29 -1.59
N GLY A 52 -9.30 10.14 -0.41
CA GLY A 52 -9.68 8.87 0.22
C GLY A 52 -11.16 8.56 0.09
N ARG A 53 -12.00 9.59 -0.09
CA ARG A 53 -13.46 9.45 -0.11
C ARG A 53 -13.92 8.75 -1.39
N PRO A 54 -14.50 7.55 -1.28
CA PRO A 54 -15.01 6.86 -2.44
C PRO A 54 -16.37 7.44 -2.87
N LEU A 55 -16.69 7.31 -4.14
CA LEU A 55 -17.93 7.74 -4.78
C LEU A 55 -18.76 6.50 -5.14
N PRO A 56 -20.07 6.46 -4.78
CA PRO A 56 -20.96 5.37 -5.15
C PRO A 56 -20.92 5.10 -6.65
N PHE A 57 -20.87 3.82 -7.04
CA PHE A 57 -20.78 3.31 -8.41
C PHE A 57 -19.46 3.64 -9.15
N LEU A 58 -18.99 4.89 -9.08
CA LEU A 58 -17.77 5.35 -9.75
C LEU A 58 -16.50 4.73 -9.17
N THR A 59 -16.41 4.55 -7.85
CA THR A 59 -15.25 3.86 -7.25
C THR A 59 -15.26 2.37 -7.56
N SER A 60 -16.41 1.70 -7.54
CA SER A 60 -16.48 0.26 -7.83
C SER A 60 -16.20 -0.07 -9.30
N TRP A 61 -16.64 0.76 -10.24
CA TRP A 61 -16.51 0.47 -11.67
C TRP A 61 -15.25 1.06 -12.29
N LEU A 62 -14.90 2.31 -11.93
CA LEU A 62 -13.82 3.07 -12.56
C LEU A 62 -12.66 3.35 -11.60
N ASN A 63 -12.76 2.87 -10.35
CA ASN A 63 -11.81 3.17 -9.28
C ASN A 63 -11.64 4.67 -9.04
N LEU A 64 -12.62 5.51 -9.39
CA LEU A 64 -12.55 6.97 -9.21
C LEU A 64 -12.94 7.38 -7.79
N LYS A 65 -12.16 8.30 -7.20
CA LYS A 65 -12.42 8.93 -5.89
C LYS A 65 -12.79 10.41 -6.05
N LEU A 66 -13.27 11.05 -4.98
CA LEU A 66 -13.68 12.46 -5.04
C LEU A 66 -12.55 13.39 -5.53
N GLY A 67 -11.31 13.17 -5.08
CA GLY A 67 -10.15 13.92 -5.57
C GLY A 67 -9.89 13.79 -7.08
N ASP A 68 -10.25 12.64 -7.67
CA ASP A 68 -10.11 12.43 -9.12
C ASP A 68 -11.10 13.33 -9.89
N LEU A 69 -12.31 13.51 -9.35
CA LEU A 69 -13.34 14.39 -9.94
C LEU A 69 -13.00 15.87 -9.80
N LEU A 70 -12.42 16.27 -8.68
CA LEU A 70 -12.16 17.68 -8.36
C LEU A 70 -10.83 18.20 -8.93
N VAL A 71 -9.84 17.34 -9.13
CA VAL A 71 -8.49 17.74 -9.51
C VAL A 71 -8.08 17.10 -10.83
N THR A 72 -8.10 15.77 -10.89
CA THR A 72 -7.53 15.01 -12.01
C THR A 72 -8.33 15.20 -13.30
N LEU A 73 -9.65 15.03 -13.26
CA LEU A 73 -10.52 15.18 -14.43
C LEU A 73 -10.51 16.62 -15.00
N PRO A 74 -10.61 17.68 -14.17
CA PRO A 74 -10.42 19.05 -14.64
C PRO A 74 -9.05 19.28 -15.28
N ALA A 75 -7.97 18.76 -14.71
CA ALA A 75 -6.63 18.91 -15.28
C ALA A 75 -6.51 18.24 -16.67
N VAL A 76 -7.05 17.03 -16.82
CA VAL A 76 -7.12 16.33 -18.12
C VAL A 76 -7.95 17.13 -19.12
N ALA A 77 -9.13 17.62 -18.71
CA ALA A 77 -10.02 18.39 -19.56
C ALA A 77 -9.37 19.70 -20.03
N LEU A 78 -8.65 20.40 -19.14
CA LEU A 78 -7.92 21.63 -19.47
C LEU A 78 -6.81 21.39 -20.49
N LEU A 79 -6.01 20.33 -20.32
CA LEU A 79 -4.96 19.98 -21.28
C LEU A 79 -5.53 19.61 -22.65
N LEU A 80 -6.61 18.81 -22.69
CA LEU A 80 -7.28 18.46 -23.94
C LEU A 80 -7.91 19.68 -24.61
N ALA A 81 -8.61 20.53 -23.86
CA ALA A 81 -9.20 21.76 -24.38
C ALA A 81 -8.13 22.70 -24.94
N TRP A 82 -6.98 22.80 -24.27
CA TRP A 82 -5.83 23.56 -24.77
C TRP A 82 -5.30 22.99 -26.09
N SER A 83 -5.06 21.68 -26.17
CA SER A 83 -4.65 21.02 -27.41
C SER A 83 -5.66 21.24 -28.55
N ILE A 84 -6.95 21.01 -28.29
CA ILE A 84 -8.00 21.19 -29.30
C ILE A 84 -8.05 22.64 -29.78
N ARG A 85 -7.98 23.61 -28.87
CA ARG A 85 -7.94 25.04 -29.22
C ARG A 85 -6.75 25.36 -30.14
N THR A 86 -5.57 24.83 -29.85
CA THR A 86 -4.39 25.04 -30.70
C THR A 86 -4.51 24.36 -32.07
N VAL A 87 -5.20 23.22 -32.15
CA VAL A 87 -5.50 22.56 -33.43
C VAL A 87 -6.46 23.39 -34.28
N VAL A 88 -7.51 23.93 -33.66
CA VAL A 88 -8.50 24.80 -34.35
C VAL A 88 -7.83 26.09 -34.83
N ASN A 89 -6.99 26.69 -34.00
CA ASN A 89 -6.30 27.94 -34.33
C ASN A 89 -5.05 27.75 -35.19
N GLN A 90 -4.71 26.51 -35.55
CA GLN A 90 -3.51 26.16 -36.30
C GLN A 90 -2.22 26.76 -35.69
N ASP A 91 -2.13 26.81 -34.35
CA ASP A 91 -0.96 27.32 -33.64
C ASP A 91 0.05 26.20 -33.41
N LEU A 92 1.04 26.09 -34.31
CA LEU A 92 2.09 25.07 -34.23
C LEU A 92 2.95 25.22 -32.97
N ARG A 93 3.35 26.45 -32.61
CA ARG A 93 4.23 26.68 -31.46
C ARG A 93 3.50 26.45 -30.14
N GLY A 94 2.23 26.87 -30.05
CA GLY A 94 1.42 26.66 -28.85
C GLY A 94 1.03 25.20 -28.64
N SER A 95 0.78 24.44 -29.71
CA SER A 95 0.34 23.04 -29.63
C SER A 95 1.39 22.07 -29.07
N GLY A 96 2.68 22.43 -29.06
CA GLY A 96 3.75 21.60 -28.48
C GLY A 96 3.85 21.68 -26.94
N ARG A 97 3.22 22.67 -26.31
CA ARG A 97 3.26 22.82 -24.84
C ARG A 97 2.38 21.81 -24.08
N PRO A 98 1.12 21.54 -24.45
CA PRO A 98 0.31 20.51 -23.78
C PRO A 98 0.99 19.14 -23.63
N PRO A 99 1.57 18.52 -24.69
CA PRO A 99 2.26 17.24 -24.53
C PRO A 99 3.49 17.33 -23.63
N SER A 100 4.24 18.44 -23.69
CA SER A 100 5.41 18.66 -22.83
C SER A 100 5.02 18.78 -21.35
N VAL A 101 3.90 19.45 -21.04
CA VAL A 101 3.35 19.53 -19.67
C VAL A 101 2.84 18.17 -19.21
N ALA A 102 2.13 17.43 -20.06
CA ALA A 102 1.67 16.08 -19.74
C ALA A 102 2.85 15.12 -19.45
N LEU A 103 3.94 15.22 -20.21
CA LEU A 103 5.19 14.49 -19.93
C LEU A 103 5.82 14.91 -18.60
N ALA A 104 5.87 16.22 -18.31
CA ALA A 104 6.40 16.71 -17.03
C ALA A 104 5.62 16.10 -15.83
N VAL A 105 4.29 16.09 -15.91
CA VAL A 105 3.43 15.47 -14.88
C VAL A 105 3.67 13.96 -14.82
N THR A 106 3.76 13.29 -15.96
CA THR A 106 4.04 11.85 -16.04
C THR A 106 5.34 11.49 -15.31
N PHE A 107 6.42 12.23 -15.56
CA PHE A 107 7.72 12.00 -14.93
C PHE A 107 7.73 12.38 -13.45
N ALA A 108 7.07 13.48 -13.07
CA ALA A 108 6.95 13.88 -11.67
C ALA A 108 6.26 12.81 -10.81
N LEU A 109 5.33 12.05 -11.41
CA LEU A 109 4.56 11.00 -10.75
C LEU A 109 5.18 9.60 -10.91
N ALA A 110 6.38 9.49 -11.49
CA ALA A 110 7.15 8.24 -11.56
C ALA A 110 7.83 7.92 -10.21
N VAL A 111 7.01 7.81 -9.16
CA VAL A 111 7.47 7.67 -7.76
C VAL A 111 7.47 6.22 -7.29
N ARG A 112 8.20 5.92 -6.20
CA ARG A 112 8.12 4.65 -5.45
C ARG A 112 7.38 4.85 -4.11
N ASN A 113 7.01 3.77 -3.41
CA ASN A 113 6.25 3.83 -2.15
C ASN A 113 6.82 4.74 -1.06
N ASN A 114 8.15 4.87 -0.97
CA ASN A 114 8.81 5.73 0.03
C ASN A 114 9.17 7.11 -0.53
N ALA A 115 8.50 7.54 -1.60
CA ALA A 115 8.91 8.75 -2.26
C ALA A 115 8.61 10.01 -1.45
N LEU A 116 9.53 10.97 -1.49
CA LEU A 116 9.37 12.26 -0.84
C LEU A 116 8.05 12.93 -1.26
N LEU A 117 7.68 12.79 -2.53
CA LEU A 117 6.42 13.33 -3.05
C LEU A 117 5.19 12.75 -2.34
N LEU A 118 5.17 11.45 -2.01
CA LEU A 118 4.06 10.82 -1.30
C LEU A 118 3.99 11.28 0.16
N VAL A 119 5.15 11.50 0.78
CA VAL A 119 5.24 12.06 2.13
C VAL A 119 4.73 13.50 2.17
N VAL A 120 5.10 14.32 1.18
CA VAL A 120 4.68 15.73 1.13
C VAL A 120 3.22 15.87 0.75
N THR A 121 2.75 15.14 -0.26
CA THR A 121 1.39 15.28 -0.81
C THR A 121 0.34 14.47 -0.05
N GLY A 122 0.72 13.37 0.61
CA GLY A 122 -0.24 12.45 1.21
C GLY A 122 -1.06 11.66 0.20
N LEU A 123 -0.68 11.68 -1.08
CA LEU A 123 -1.29 10.82 -2.08
C LEU A 123 -0.86 9.36 -1.84
N PRO A 124 -1.80 8.40 -1.88
CA PRO A 124 -1.44 6.98 -1.88
C PRO A 124 -0.60 6.64 -3.11
N PHE A 125 0.39 5.76 -2.95
CA PHE A 125 1.25 5.30 -4.06
C PHE A 125 0.44 4.81 -5.27
N GLU A 126 -0.57 3.98 -5.03
CA GLU A 126 -1.43 3.41 -6.07
C GLU A 126 -2.13 4.49 -6.90
N ARG A 127 -2.51 5.60 -6.26
CA ARG A 127 -3.16 6.75 -6.91
C ARG A 127 -2.17 7.51 -7.77
N THR A 128 -0.97 7.74 -7.26
CA THR A 128 0.10 8.37 -8.03
C THR A 128 0.48 7.53 -9.25
N LEU A 129 0.52 6.21 -9.11
CA LEU A 129 0.76 5.28 -10.23
C LEU A 129 -0.38 5.29 -11.25
N LEU A 130 -1.64 5.43 -10.81
CA LEU A 130 -2.79 5.65 -11.71
C LEU A 130 -2.60 6.94 -12.52
N TYR A 131 -2.23 8.04 -11.85
CA TYR A 131 -1.99 9.33 -12.51
C TYR A 131 -0.81 9.29 -13.48
N HIS A 132 0.29 8.62 -13.14
CA HIS A 132 1.42 8.41 -14.05
C HIS A 132 0.96 7.76 -15.38
N LYS A 133 0.13 6.71 -15.31
CA LYS A 133 -0.42 6.04 -16.50
C LYS A 133 -1.34 6.96 -17.30
N LEU A 134 -2.22 7.69 -16.60
CA LEU A 134 -3.19 8.61 -17.22
C LEU A 134 -2.49 9.74 -17.98
N PHE A 135 -1.55 10.43 -17.33
CA PHE A 135 -0.81 11.52 -17.96
C PHE A 135 0.16 11.03 -19.04
N GLY A 136 0.70 9.82 -18.92
CA GLY A 136 1.51 9.21 -19.98
C GLY A 136 0.70 8.95 -21.25
N PHE A 137 -0.53 8.45 -21.11
CA PHE A 137 -1.45 8.30 -22.24
C PHE A 137 -1.90 9.66 -22.80
N LEU A 138 -2.21 10.62 -21.93
CA LEU A 138 -2.58 11.97 -22.33
C LEU A 138 -1.46 12.69 -23.10
N ALA A 139 -0.21 12.51 -22.68
CA ALA A 139 0.96 13.03 -23.39
C ALA A 139 1.02 12.46 -24.81
N PHE A 140 0.79 11.16 -24.99
CA PHE A 140 0.74 10.54 -26.31
C PHE A 140 -0.36 11.13 -27.19
N VAL A 141 -1.59 11.22 -26.69
CA VAL A 141 -2.74 11.78 -27.44
C VAL A 141 -2.47 13.24 -27.85
N THR A 142 -2.00 14.06 -26.92
CA THR A 142 -1.72 15.48 -27.19
C THR A 142 -0.50 15.66 -28.12
N SER A 143 0.46 14.74 -28.12
CA SER A 143 1.58 14.72 -29.08
C SER A 143 1.11 14.39 -30.49
N VAL A 144 0.19 13.44 -30.64
CA VAL A 144 -0.46 13.15 -31.93
C VAL A 144 -1.21 14.37 -32.45
N LEU A 145 -1.96 15.06 -31.59
CA LEU A 145 -2.66 16.30 -31.97
C LEU A 145 -1.67 17.40 -32.41
N HIS A 146 -0.54 17.57 -31.73
CA HIS A 146 0.52 18.49 -32.15
C HIS A 146 1.07 18.14 -33.54
N GLY A 147 1.33 16.85 -33.79
CA GLY A 147 1.72 16.35 -35.11
C GLY A 147 0.67 16.63 -36.19
N VAL A 148 -0.62 16.50 -35.87
CA VAL A 148 -1.71 16.86 -36.79
C VAL A 148 -1.68 18.35 -37.16
N VAL A 149 -1.38 19.25 -36.22
CA VAL A 149 -1.21 20.68 -36.53
C VAL A 149 -0.06 20.90 -37.51
N TYR A 150 1.07 20.24 -37.28
CA TYR A 150 2.22 20.30 -38.19
C TYR A 150 1.84 19.83 -39.61
N PHE A 151 1.25 18.64 -39.75
CA PHE A 151 0.89 18.10 -41.06
C PHE A 151 -0.21 18.90 -41.77
N ARG A 152 -1.10 19.56 -41.04
CA ARG A 152 -2.08 20.49 -41.64
C ARG A 152 -1.45 21.76 -42.20
N LEU A 153 -0.36 22.23 -41.62
CA LEU A 153 0.31 23.47 -42.02
C LEU A 153 1.39 23.24 -43.08
N ALA A 154 2.25 22.24 -42.86
CA ALA A 154 3.42 21.97 -43.69
C ALA A 154 3.18 20.88 -44.75
N GLY A 155 2.17 20.03 -44.56
CA GLY A 155 1.94 18.85 -45.40
C GLY A 155 2.92 17.70 -45.13
N PHE A 156 2.60 16.51 -45.61
CA PHE A 156 3.43 15.31 -45.40
C PHE A 156 4.78 15.38 -46.12
N ALA A 157 4.83 15.98 -47.31
CA ALA A 157 6.05 16.07 -48.11
C ALA A 157 7.15 16.90 -47.43
N ALA A 158 6.79 17.91 -46.62
CA ALA A 158 7.75 18.74 -45.91
C ALA A 158 8.52 18.01 -44.80
N LEU A 159 8.06 16.82 -44.37
CA LEU A 159 8.69 16.08 -43.29
C LEU A 159 10.12 15.68 -43.60
N SER A 160 10.46 15.35 -44.86
CA SER A 160 11.81 14.91 -45.22
C SER A 160 12.88 15.99 -45.04
N GLU A 161 12.46 17.27 -45.05
CA GLU A 161 13.37 18.42 -44.96
C GLU A 161 13.39 19.03 -43.55
N ASP A 162 12.29 18.93 -42.80
CA ASP A 162 12.20 19.46 -41.43
C ASP A 162 12.76 18.46 -40.38
N LYS A 163 14.04 18.63 -40.06
CA LYS A 163 14.73 17.85 -39.02
C LYS A 163 14.05 17.91 -37.66
N VAL A 164 13.43 19.04 -37.28
CA VAL A 164 12.76 19.18 -35.99
C VAL A 164 11.47 18.38 -35.99
N ALA A 165 10.71 18.41 -37.08
CA ALA A 165 9.50 17.60 -37.23
C ALA A 165 9.80 16.09 -37.25
N ILE A 166 10.90 15.66 -37.89
CA ILE A 166 11.36 14.26 -37.85
C ILE A 166 11.58 13.81 -36.39
N LEU A 167 12.27 14.62 -35.58
CA LEU A 167 12.49 14.31 -34.15
C LEU A 167 11.16 14.21 -33.38
N GLY A 168 10.17 15.05 -33.72
CA GLY A 168 8.83 14.99 -33.16
C GLY A 168 8.09 13.69 -33.50
N VAL A 169 8.20 13.22 -34.74
CA VAL A 169 7.63 11.94 -35.19
C VAL A 169 8.31 10.75 -34.51
N ILE A 170 9.65 10.78 -34.36
CA ILE A 170 10.41 9.74 -33.64
C ILE A 170 9.97 9.69 -32.18
N THR A 171 9.89 10.85 -31.51
CA THR A 171 9.47 10.94 -30.11
C THR A 171 8.04 10.40 -29.93
N THR A 172 7.13 10.78 -30.82
CA THR A 172 5.74 10.29 -30.80
C THR A 172 5.67 8.78 -31.06
N SER A 173 6.52 8.23 -31.93
CA SER A 173 6.62 6.79 -32.19
C SER A 173 7.13 6.02 -30.98
N PHE A 174 8.12 6.55 -30.26
CA PHE A 174 8.58 5.95 -29.00
C PHE A 174 7.47 5.94 -27.94
N MET A 175 6.71 7.03 -27.83
CA MET A 175 5.56 7.10 -26.93
C MET A 175 4.48 6.08 -27.32
N ALA A 176 4.19 5.92 -28.62
CA ALA A 176 3.22 4.94 -29.11
C ALA A 176 3.63 3.50 -28.75
N LEU A 177 4.89 3.13 -28.98
CA LEU A 177 5.42 1.81 -28.63
C LEU A 177 5.41 1.59 -27.10
N LEU A 178 5.75 2.62 -26.32
CA LEU A 178 5.71 2.57 -24.87
C LEU A 178 4.28 2.34 -24.36
N VAL A 179 3.28 3.04 -24.91
CA VAL A 179 1.86 2.84 -24.58
C VAL A 179 1.40 1.43 -24.97
N LEU A 180 1.79 0.93 -26.15
CA LEU A 180 1.47 -0.42 -26.61
C LEU A 180 2.05 -1.48 -25.66
N MET A 181 3.34 -1.42 -25.33
CA MET A 181 3.99 -2.34 -24.40
C MET A 181 3.43 -2.24 -22.98
N SER A 182 2.92 -1.07 -22.60
CA SER A 182 2.27 -0.83 -21.30
C SER A 182 0.84 -1.36 -21.24
N TYR A 183 0.26 -1.82 -22.37
CA TYR A 183 -1.07 -2.41 -22.38
C TYR A 183 -1.11 -3.64 -21.47
N TRP A 184 -2.13 -3.70 -20.62
CA TRP A 184 -2.15 -4.60 -19.46
C TRP A 184 -1.96 -6.08 -19.82
N ARG A 185 -2.49 -6.54 -20.96
CA ARG A 185 -2.33 -7.92 -21.45
C ARG A 185 -0.88 -8.21 -21.84
N ILE A 186 -0.28 -7.32 -22.64
CA ILE A 186 1.10 -7.46 -23.13
C ILE A 186 2.06 -7.38 -21.95
N ARG A 187 1.91 -6.36 -21.11
CA ARG A 187 2.72 -6.14 -19.91
C ARG A 187 2.71 -7.33 -18.95
N ARG A 188 1.55 -7.98 -18.76
CA ARG A 188 1.44 -9.16 -17.89
C ARG A 188 2.05 -10.41 -18.51
N ALA A 189 1.89 -10.60 -19.82
CA ALA A 189 2.45 -11.73 -20.52
C ALA A 189 3.98 -11.63 -20.69
N LEU A 190 4.51 -10.42 -20.89
CA LEU A 190 5.90 -10.15 -21.24
C LEU A 190 6.52 -9.12 -20.28
N TRP A 191 6.44 -9.37 -18.98
CA TRP A 191 6.86 -8.41 -17.94
C TRP A 191 8.32 -7.98 -18.08
N GLU A 192 9.25 -8.91 -18.29
CA GLU A 192 10.67 -8.60 -18.46
C GLU A 192 10.96 -7.73 -19.69
N LEU A 193 10.31 -8.05 -20.82
CA LEU A 193 10.45 -7.27 -22.04
C LEU A 193 9.87 -5.87 -21.86
N PHE A 194 8.69 -5.78 -21.24
CA PHE A 194 8.05 -4.52 -20.90
C PHE A 194 8.98 -3.62 -20.08
N VAL A 195 9.54 -4.12 -18.97
CA VAL A 195 10.34 -3.25 -18.09
C VAL A 195 11.61 -2.76 -18.78
N ARG A 196 12.29 -3.61 -19.56
CA ARG A 196 13.51 -3.23 -20.31
C ARG A 196 13.19 -2.22 -21.40
N THR A 197 12.17 -2.48 -22.21
CA THR A 197 11.75 -1.58 -23.30
C THR A 197 11.26 -0.24 -22.75
N HIS A 198 10.53 -0.23 -21.64
CA HIS A 198 10.05 1.00 -21.00
C HIS A 198 11.21 1.93 -20.60
N TRP A 199 12.29 1.38 -20.00
CA TRP A 199 13.48 2.16 -19.65
C TRP A 199 14.22 2.71 -20.87
N VAL A 200 14.43 1.88 -21.90
CA VAL A 200 15.12 2.30 -23.13
C VAL A 200 14.32 3.39 -23.87
N LEU A 201 13.00 3.20 -24.00
CA LEU A 201 12.12 4.17 -24.66
C LEU A 201 11.99 5.46 -23.84
N PHE A 202 11.94 5.38 -22.50
CA PHE A 202 11.99 6.56 -21.64
C PHE A 202 13.25 7.40 -21.89
N LEU A 203 14.42 6.77 -21.94
CA LEU A 203 15.68 7.47 -22.24
C LEU A 203 15.65 8.09 -23.65
N GLY A 204 15.14 7.34 -24.63
CA GLY A 204 14.95 7.84 -26.01
C GLY A 204 14.03 9.05 -26.09
N ILE A 205 12.87 9.02 -25.43
CA ILE A 205 11.91 10.14 -25.35
C ILE A 205 12.58 11.36 -24.72
N MET A 206 13.40 11.16 -23.68
CA MET A 206 14.11 12.25 -23.02
C MET A 206 15.07 12.95 -23.98
N VAL A 207 15.95 12.20 -24.63
CA VAL A 207 16.98 12.75 -25.52
C VAL A 207 16.35 13.38 -26.76
N VAL A 208 15.54 12.61 -27.50
CA VAL A 208 14.96 13.05 -28.77
C VAL A 208 13.91 14.16 -28.54
N GLY A 209 13.11 14.06 -27.47
CA GLY A 209 12.12 15.07 -27.14
C GLY A 209 12.74 16.41 -26.73
N ILE A 210 13.88 16.42 -26.02
CA ILE A 210 14.61 17.67 -25.73
C ILE A 210 15.13 18.28 -27.04
N MET A 211 15.71 17.47 -27.93
CA MET A 211 16.19 17.93 -29.23
C MET A 211 15.07 18.47 -30.12
N HIS A 212 13.86 17.92 -30.02
CA HIS A 212 12.66 18.44 -30.68
C HIS A 212 12.16 19.77 -30.09
N GLY A 213 12.44 20.05 -28.80
CA GLY A 213 12.07 21.29 -28.12
C GLY A 213 11.13 21.12 -26.92
N ALA A 214 10.86 19.89 -26.47
CA ALA A 214 9.97 19.58 -25.33
C ALA A 214 10.62 19.84 -23.96
N THR A 215 11.33 20.96 -23.77
CA THR A 215 12.17 21.23 -22.59
C THR A 215 11.41 21.29 -21.27
N VAL A 216 10.11 21.61 -21.30
CA VAL A 216 9.25 21.66 -20.10
C VAL A 216 9.19 20.30 -19.38
N MET A 217 9.36 19.18 -20.10
CA MET A 217 9.31 17.85 -19.47
C MET A 217 10.42 17.62 -18.44
N ILE A 218 11.54 18.35 -18.53
CA ILE A 218 12.67 18.27 -17.60
C ILE A 218 12.23 18.66 -16.17
N VAL A 219 11.25 19.55 -16.04
CA VAL A 219 10.71 19.95 -14.72
C VAL A 219 10.19 18.72 -13.96
N GLY A 220 9.62 17.74 -14.66
CA GLY A 220 9.14 16.48 -14.08
C GLY A 220 10.24 15.59 -13.52
N LEU A 221 11.50 15.77 -13.94
CA LEU A 221 12.63 15.02 -13.40
C LEU A 221 13.10 15.55 -12.05
N ILE A 222 12.81 16.82 -11.70
CA ILE A 222 13.27 17.42 -10.45
C ILE A 222 12.72 16.66 -9.23
N PRO A 223 11.39 16.38 -9.12
CA PRO A 223 10.87 15.57 -8.02
C PRO A 223 11.47 14.16 -7.98
N TRP A 224 11.66 13.54 -9.15
CA TRP A 224 12.23 12.20 -9.25
C TRP A 224 13.70 12.16 -8.80
N ALA A 225 14.53 13.11 -9.22
CA ALA A 225 15.93 13.22 -8.83
C ALA A 225 16.05 13.55 -7.33
N ALA A 226 15.22 14.46 -6.82
CA ALA A 226 15.16 14.78 -5.39
C ALA A 226 14.77 13.54 -4.56
N ASP A 227 13.85 12.73 -5.08
CA ASP A 227 13.40 11.49 -4.46
C ASP A 227 14.49 10.40 -4.45
N VAL A 228 15.23 10.23 -5.55
CA VAL A 228 16.42 9.36 -5.63
C VAL A 228 17.48 9.81 -4.62
N LEU A 229 17.79 11.10 -4.57
CA LEU A 229 18.76 11.66 -3.64
C LEU A 229 18.31 11.50 -2.19
N TYR A 230 17.03 11.78 -1.89
CA TYR A 230 16.46 11.60 -0.55
C TYR A 230 16.60 10.15 -0.09
N ARG A 231 16.25 9.17 -0.94
CA ARG A 231 16.44 7.76 -0.62
C ARG A 231 17.90 7.38 -0.44
N TYR A 232 18.80 7.91 -1.27
CA TYR A 232 20.23 7.67 -1.15
C TYR A 232 20.77 8.22 0.18
N VAL A 233 20.41 9.46 0.54
CA VAL A 233 20.80 10.09 1.81
C VAL A 233 20.19 9.38 3.01
N LEU A 234 18.93 8.96 2.96
CA LEU A 234 18.31 8.16 4.01
C LEU A 234 19.01 6.81 4.17
N ARG A 235 19.37 6.15 3.07
CA ARG A 235 20.12 4.89 3.10
C ARG A 235 21.47 5.10 3.79
N LEU A 236 22.22 6.14 3.42
CA LEU A 236 23.48 6.48 4.08
C LEU A 236 23.31 6.82 5.56
N ARG A 237 22.26 7.56 5.94
CA ARG A 237 21.99 7.93 7.34
C ARG A 237 21.55 6.73 8.17
N ARG A 238 20.66 5.87 7.66
CA ARG A 238 20.23 4.67 8.38
C ARG A 238 21.37 3.68 8.57
N VAL A 239 22.23 3.48 7.58
CA VAL A 239 23.47 2.69 7.71
C VAL A 239 24.38 3.24 8.82
N ARG A 240 24.29 4.53 9.13
CA ARG A 240 25.12 5.19 10.16
C ARG A 240 24.47 5.22 11.55
N THR A 241 23.16 4.95 11.67
CA THR A 241 22.40 5.06 12.94
C THR A 241 21.71 3.76 13.39
N SER A 242 21.62 2.73 12.54
CA SER A 242 21.13 1.39 12.90
C SER A 242 21.66 0.33 11.91
N ASP A 243 22.09 -0.82 12.42
CA ASP A 243 22.50 -2.02 11.68
C ASP A 243 21.41 -2.66 10.78
N SER A 244 20.25 -2.03 10.58
CA SER A 244 19.02 -2.71 10.12
C SER A 244 18.39 -2.19 8.82
N ALA A 245 19.09 -1.39 8.00
CA ALA A 245 18.47 -0.80 6.78
C ALA A 245 19.30 -0.82 5.49
N SER A 246 20.49 -1.43 5.50
CA SER A 246 20.99 -2.08 4.28
C SER A 246 20.04 -3.25 3.98
N PRO A 247 19.86 -3.72 2.72
CA PRO A 247 19.36 -5.07 2.51
C PRO A 247 20.26 -6.02 3.31
N SER A 248 19.79 -6.38 4.51
CA SER A 248 20.51 -7.25 5.41
C SER A 248 20.30 -8.65 4.87
N PRO A 249 21.38 -9.42 4.62
CA PRO A 249 21.22 -10.82 4.35
C PRO A 249 20.60 -11.46 5.60
N HIS A 250 19.37 -11.92 5.44
CA HIS A 250 18.71 -12.73 6.45
C HIS A 250 18.92 -14.19 6.09
N SER A 251 19.27 -14.98 7.10
CA SER A 251 19.23 -16.43 6.99
C SER A 251 17.77 -16.86 7.13
N ALA A 252 17.12 -17.21 6.02
CA ALA A 252 15.70 -17.55 5.99
C ALA A 252 15.48 -19.04 5.76
N SER A 253 14.52 -19.62 6.46
CA SER A 253 14.02 -20.96 6.16
C SER A 253 12.98 -20.89 5.04
N LEU A 254 13.08 -21.82 4.09
CA LEU A 254 12.11 -22.01 3.02
C LEU A 254 11.41 -23.35 3.24
N THR A 255 10.08 -23.33 3.27
CA THR A 255 9.28 -24.55 3.39
C THR A 255 8.22 -24.57 2.30
N LEU A 256 8.20 -25.64 1.50
CA LEU A 256 7.10 -25.87 0.56
C LEU A 256 5.92 -26.51 1.31
N LEU A 257 4.77 -25.84 1.28
CA LEU A 257 3.54 -26.23 1.95
C LEU A 257 2.47 -26.68 0.95
N ALA A 258 1.42 -27.31 1.48
CA ALA A 258 0.25 -27.71 0.70
C ALA A 258 -0.38 -26.54 -0.07
N GLY A 259 -1.07 -26.85 -1.18
CA GLY A 259 -1.75 -25.84 -1.99
C GLY A 259 -0.83 -24.92 -2.80
N GLY A 260 0.44 -25.32 -3.01
CA GLY A 260 1.42 -24.57 -3.79
C GLY A 260 1.81 -23.25 -3.12
N ILE A 261 2.14 -23.32 -1.83
CA ILE A 261 2.53 -22.15 -1.03
C ILE A 261 3.95 -22.37 -0.52
N VAL A 262 4.82 -21.39 -0.74
CA VAL A 262 6.15 -21.36 -0.12
C VAL A 262 6.09 -20.44 1.09
N ARG A 263 6.45 -20.97 2.25
CA ARG A 263 6.66 -20.20 3.47
C ARG A 263 8.12 -19.76 3.53
N VAL A 264 8.33 -18.45 3.70
CA VAL A 264 9.65 -17.85 3.93
C VAL A 264 9.65 -17.24 5.32
N GLN A 265 10.60 -17.65 6.16
CA GLN A 265 10.68 -17.18 7.55
C GLN A 265 12.08 -16.80 7.95
N TRP A 266 12.22 -15.70 8.69
CA TRP A 266 13.48 -15.29 9.32
C TRP A 266 13.22 -14.65 10.70
N PRO A 267 14.22 -14.67 11.61
CA PRO A 267 14.10 -14.01 12.91
C PRO A 267 13.78 -12.53 12.77
N ARG A 268 12.81 -12.03 13.53
CA ARG A 268 12.40 -10.62 13.48
C ARG A 268 13.48 -9.71 14.02
N GLU A 269 14.05 -10.04 15.18
CA GLU A 269 15.11 -9.26 15.86
C GLU A 269 14.93 -7.74 15.75
N SER A 270 15.74 -7.07 14.92
CA SER A 270 15.75 -5.62 14.73
C SER A 270 14.79 -5.10 13.64
N PHE A 271 14.14 -6.00 12.90
CA PHE A 271 13.18 -5.64 11.86
C PHE A 271 11.85 -5.18 12.46
N ARG A 272 11.58 -3.88 12.38
CA ARG A 272 10.34 -3.25 12.88
C ARG A 272 9.36 -3.04 11.73
N PHE A 273 8.12 -3.48 11.90
CA PHE A 273 7.01 -3.30 10.95
C PHE A 273 5.67 -3.21 11.68
N SER A 274 4.63 -2.72 10.99
CA SER A 274 3.22 -2.72 11.43
C SER A 274 2.42 -3.79 10.68
N ALA A 275 1.35 -4.33 11.26
CA ALA A 275 0.52 -5.31 10.55
C ALA A 275 -0.08 -4.74 9.25
N GLY A 276 -0.21 -5.61 8.26
CA GLY A 276 -0.67 -5.25 6.92
C GLY A 276 0.42 -4.66 6.02
N GLN A 277 1.64 -4.42 6.54
CA GLN A 277 2.77 -4.00 5.71
C GLN A 277 3.37 -5.15 4.89
N TYR A 278 4.08 -4.80 3.83
CA TYR A 278 4.75 -5.72 2.92
C TYR A 278 6.23 -5.37 2.76
N VAL A 279 7.00 -6.31 2.22
CA VAL A 279 8.44 -6.15 1.94
C VAL A 279 8.74 -6.54 0.50
N PHE A 280 9.83 -6.03 -0.05
CA PHE A 280 10.42 -6.59 -1.27
C PHE A 280 11.45 -7.64 -0.89
N LEU A 281 11.27 -8.84 -1.42
CA LEU A 281 12.14 -9.99 -1.23
C LEU A 281 13.01 -10.19 -2.47
N CYS A 282 14.31 -10.35 -2.26
CA CYS A 282 15.26 -10.81 -3.26
C CYS A 282 15.95 -12.08 -2.73
N VAL A 283 16.11 -13.07 -3.62
CA VAL A 283 16.76 -14.35 -3.31
C VAL A 283 18.01 -14.44 -4.20
N PRO A 284 19.19 -14.03 -3.71
CA PRO A 284 20.42 -13.94 -4.49
C PRO A 284 20.79 -15.20 -5.27
N SER A 285 20.49 -16.39 -4.75
CA SER A 285 20.75 -17.67 -5.44
C SER A 285 19.90 -17.87 -6.69
N MET A 286 18.78 -17.16 -6.82
CA MET A 286 17.92 -17.15 -8.01
C MET A 286 18.24 -15.96 -8.93
N SER A 287 18.35 -14.76 -8.36
CA SER A 287 18.69 -13.53 -9.08
C SER A 287 18.97 -12.38 -8.10
N LEU A 288 19.99 -11.57 -8.39
CA LEU A 288 20.30 -10.34 -7.63
C LEU A 288 19.47 -9.13 -8.08
N LEU A 289 18.82 -9.22 -9.23
CA LEU A 289 18.12 -8.09 -9.88
C LEU A 289 16.60 -8.16 -9.69
N GLU A 290 16.08 -9.30 -9.27
CA GLU A 290 14.64 -9.54 -9.13
C GLU A 290 14.21 -9.30 -7.68
N TRP A 291 13.34 -8.31 -7.49
CA TRP A 291 12.78 -7.92 -6.20
C TRP A 291 11.26 -8.00 -6.28
N HIS A 292 10.64 -8.84 -5.45
CA HIS A 292 9.21 -9.11 -5.51
C HIS A 292 8.50 -8.72 -4.21
N PRO A 293 7.36 -8.01 -4.28
CA PRO A 293 6.64 -7.57 -3.09
C PRO A 293 5.81 -8.71 -2.49
N PHE A 294 5.89 -8.90 -1.17
CA PHE A 294 5.09 -9.85 -0.42
C PHE A 294 4.67 -9.27 0.94
N THR A 295 3.41 -9.45 1.30
CA THR A 295 2.86 -9.01 2.58
C THR A 295 3.42 -9.83 3.73
N VAL A 296 3.78 -9.13 4.82
CA VAL A 296 4.19 -9.79 6.06
C VAL A 296 2.94 -10.34 6.74
N ALA A 297 2.86 -11.67 6.81
CA ALA A 297 1.69 -12.37 7.34
C ALA A 297 1.73 -12.56 8.85
N SER A 298 2.91 -12.54 9.47
CA SER A 298 3.04 -12.54 10.92
C SER A 298 2.71 -11.16 11.50
N ALA A 299 2.25 -11.13 12.74
CA ALA A 299 2.03 -9.90 13.48
C ALA A 299 3.35 -9.34 14.06
N PRO A 300 3.44 -8.02 14.34
CA PRO A 300 4.68 -7.38 14.81
C PRO A 300 5.24 -7.92 16.14
N HIS A 301 4.42 -8.55 16.97
CA HIS A 301 4.85 -9.15 18.23
C HIS A 301 5.44 -10.56 18.06
N GLU A 302 5.15 -11.24 16.95
CA GLU A 302 5.65 -12.60 16.68
C GLU A 302 7.19 -12.59 16.54
N PRO A 303 7.87 -13.69 16.94
CA PRO A 303 9.34 -13.76 16.93
C PRO A 303 9.93 -13.89 15.52
N MET A 304 9.15 -14.40 14.56
CA MET A 304 9.57 -14.62 13.18
C MET A 304 8.78 -13.69 12.24
N VAL A 305 9.48 -13.13 11.25
CA VAL A 305 8.82 -12.51 10.10
C VAL A 305 8.45 -13.63 9.13
N THR A 306 7.17 -13.74 8.79
CA THR A 306 6.64 -14.83 7.95
C THR A 306 6.00 -14.28 6.69
N LEU A 307 6.41 -14.80 5.54
CA LEU A 307 5.76 -14.58 4.24
C LEU A 307 5.14 -15.89 3.75
N TYR A 308 3.91 -15.82 3.23
CA TYR A 308 3.27 -16.92 2.50
C TYR A 308 3.16 -16.55 1.03
N ILE A 309 3.90 -17.24 0.18
CA ILE A 309 4.05 -16.94 -1.24
C ILE A 309 3.36 -18.02 -2.07
N LYS A 310 2.27 -17.66 -2.74
CA LYS A 310 1.58 -18.58 -3.65
C LYS A 310 2.35 -18.74 -4.96
N VAL A 311 2.50 -19.98 -5.42
CA VAL A 311 3.15 -20.31 -6.69
C VAL A 311 2.20 -20.01 -7.86
N VAL A 312 2.50 -18.95 -8.62
CA VAL A 312 1.64 -18.47 -9.72
C VAL A 312 2.39 -18.09 -11.01
N GLY A 313 3.72 -17.91 -10.95
CA GLY A 313 4.54 -17.56 -12.11
C GLY A 313 5.99 -17.99 -11.97
N ASP A 314 6.80 -17.73 -13.00
CA ASP A 314 8.14 -18.30 -13.20
C ASP A 314 9.07 -18.09 -11.98
N TRP A 315 9.10 -16.88 -11.42
CA TRP A 315 9.90 -16.59 -10.23
C TRP A 315 9.44 -17.42 -9.02
N THR A 316 8.13 -17.46 -8.76
CA THR A 316 7.58 -18.23 -7.63
C THR A 316 7.70 -19.75 -7.81
N GLN A 317 7.72 -20.24 -9.06
CA GLN A 317 7.98 -21.64 -9.38
C GLN A 317 9.44 -22.01 -9.08
N ARG A 318 10.40 -21.16 -9.48
CA ARG A 318 11.81 -21.31 -9.10
C ARG A 318 12.00 -21.28 -7.59
N LEU A 319 11.28 -20.39 -6.89
CA LEU A 319 11.30 -20.35 -5.41
C LEU A 319 10.77 -21.66 -4.80
N ALA A 320 9.70 -22.24 -5.34
CA ALA A 320 9.15 -23.51 -4.87
C ALA A 320 10.11 -24.68 -5.11
N GLN A 321 10.79 -24.72 -6.26
CA GLN A 321 11.82 -25.72 -6.55
C GLN A 321 13.00 -25.59 -5.58
N LEU A 322 13.41 -24.35 -5.27
CA LEU A 322 14.44 -24.08 -4.26
C LEU A 322 13.99 -24.55 -2.87
N ALA A 323 12.76 -24.24 -2.45
CA ALA A 323 12.23 -24.68 -1.17
C ALA A 323 12.19 -26.23 -1.07
N ALA A 324 11.80 -26.90 -2.15
CA ALA A 324 11.77 -28.37 -2.21
C ALA A 324 13.18 -29.00 -2.11
N SER A 325 14.21 -28.37 -2.69
CA SER A 325 15.59 -28.86 -2.59
C SER A 325 16.23 -28.58 -1.23
N THR A 326 15.88 -27.46 -0.58
CA THR A 326 16.27 -27.14 0.80
C THR A 326 15.73 -28.19 1.77
N THR A 327 14.46 -28.59 1.66
CA THR A 327 13.87 -29.63 2.51
C THR A 327 14.47 -31.02 2.32
N ALA A 328 15.18 -31.27 1.21
CA ALA A 328 15.81 -32.55 0.89
C ALA A 328 17.25 -32.70 1.43
N GLY A 329 17.73 -31.78 2.30
CA GLY A 329 18.95 -31.95 3.08
C GLY A 329 20.20 -31.19 2.60
N ALA A 330 20.06 -30.16 1.76
CA ALA A 330 21.21 -29.43 1.19
C ALA A 330 21.66 -28.18 1.97
N SER A 331 20.79 -27.56 2.78
CA SER A 331 21.10 -26.47 3.73
C SER A 331 19.81 -26.07 4.44
N ASP A 332 19.83 -25.83 5.76
CA ASP A 332 18.61 -25.43 6.51
C ASP A 332 18.20 -23.97 6.27
N SER A 333 19.03 -23.19 5.59
CA SER A 333 18.81 -21.75 5.42
C SER A 333 19.26 -21.22 4.06
N VAL A 334 18.47 -20.28 3.53
CA VAL A 334 18.73 -19.56 2.29
C VAL A 334 18.93 -18.09 2.62
N SER A 335 20.01 -17.50 2.08
CA SER A 335 20.23 -16.06 2.20
C SER A 335 19.16 -15.33 1.39
N VAL A 336 18.46 -14.40 2.04
CA VAL A 336 17.49 -13.51 1.40
C VAL A 336 17.80 -12.06 1.73
N LEU A 337 17.57 -11.18 0.77
CA LEU A 337 17.67 -9.74 0.93
C LEU A 337 16.27 -9.17 1.07
N VAL A 338 16.07 -8.37 2.11
CA VAL A 338 14.76 -7.77 2.42
C VAL A 338 14.88 -6.25 2.33
N GLU A 339 13.98 -5.63 1.57
CA GLU A 339 13.82 -4.18 1.53
C GLU A 339 12.42 -3.82 2.05
N GLY A 340 12.33 -2.96 3.06
CA GLY A 340 11.07 -2.55 3.68
C GLY A 340 11.23 -2.17 5.15
N PRO A 341 10.12 -2.16 5.91
CA PRO A 341 8.74 -2.44 5.48
C PRO A 341 8.14 -1.31 4.61
N TYR A 342 7.07 -1.65 3.89
CA TYR A 342 6.29 -0.77 3.02
C TYR A 342 4.80 -0.94 3.27
N GLY A 343 4.02 0.06 2.87
CA GLY A 343 2.55 0.03 3.00
C GLY A 343 2.06 0.79 4.23
N ALA A 344 0.85 1.33 4.11
CA ALA A 344 0.14 1.98 5.20
C ALA A 344 -1.36 1.77 4.97
N LEU A 345 -2.06 1.35 6.01
CA LEU A 345 -3.51 1.19 5.96
C LEU A 345 -4.16 2.55 5.70
N SER A 346 -5.25 2.58 4.94
CA SER A 346 -6.06 3.79 4.78
C SER A 346 -6.93 4.09 5.99
N VAL A 347 -7.06 3.10 6.89
CA VAL A 347 -7.76 3.18 8.17
C VAL A 347 -6.75 3.19 9.31
N ASP A 348 -7.06 3.96 10.35
CA ASP A 348 -6.23 4.07 11.53
C ASP A 348 -6.53 2.95 12.53
N LEU A 349 -5.88 1.81 12.36
CA LEU A 349 -5.89 0.71 13.33
C LEU A 349 -4.72 0.77 14.32
N GLU A 350 -3.69 1.57 14.04
CA GLU A 350 -2.53 1.74 14.91
C GLU A 350 -2.90 2.51 16.19
N HIS A 351 -3.77 3.52 16.08
CA HIS A 351 -4.32 4.19 17.25
C HIS A 351 -5.58 3.46 17.71
N SER A 352 -5.48 2.79 18.86
CA SER A 352 -6.49 1.88 19.42
C SER A 352 -7.87 2.48 19.71
N ASP A 353 -8.03 3.78 19.50
CA ASP A 353 -9.13 4.59 20.00
C ASP A 353 -10.18 4.85 18.92
N THR A 354 -9.85 4.58 17.66
CA THR A 354 -10.70 4.95 16.51
C THR A 354 -11.78 3.92 16.23
N TYR A 355 -11.46 2.62 16.36
CA TYR A 355 -12.36 1.52 16.00
C TYR A 355 -12.41 0.46 17.09
N THR A 356 -13.64 0.11 17.47
CA THR A 356 -13.96 -1.03 18.35
C THR A 356 -14.56 -2.19 17.56
N HIS A 357 -15.02 -1.93 16.33
CA HIS A 357 -15.64 -2.88 15.40
C HIS A 357 -14.80 -2.96 14.12
N VAL A 358 -14.35 -4.16 13.78
CA VAL A 358 -13.45 -4.43 12.66
C VAL A 358 -13.94 -5.66 11.88
N VAL A 359 -13.95 -5.56 10.56
CA VAL A 359 -14.22 -6.68 9.64
C VAL A 359 -13.00 -6.89 8.75
N LEU A 360 -12.47 -8.11 8.76
CA LEU A 360 -11.29 -8.51 7.98
C LEU A 360 -11.71 -9.55 6.95
N VAL A 361 -11.62 -9.24 5.66
CA VAL A 361 -12.08 -10.10 4.56
C VAL A 361 -10.91 -10.47 3.64
N GLY A 362 -10.50 -11.74 3.69
CA GLY A 362 -9.44 -12.29 2.85
C GLY A 362 -9.98 -13.21 1.74
N GLY A 363 -9.41 -13.11 0.54
CA GLY A 363 -9.73 -13.97 -0.60
C GLY A 363 -8.48 -14.67 -1.14
N GLY A 364 -8.44 -16.00 -1.07
CA GLY A 364 -7.24 -16.78 -1.43
C GLY A 364 -6.02 -16.34 -0.60
N ILE A 365 -4.88 -16.09 -1.28
CA ILE A 365 -3.65 -15.62 -0.62
C ILE A 365 -3.74 -14.16 -0.12
N GLY A 366 -4.79 -13.42 -0.53
CA GLY A 366 -5.08 -12.08 -0.03
C GLY A 366 -5.44 -12.03 1.46
N VAL A 367 -5.52 -13.18 2.13
CA VAL A 367 -5.66 -13.26 3.59
C VAL A 367 -4.41 -12.84 4.35
N THR A 368 -3.23 -12.85 3.72
CA THR A 368 -1.95 -12.58 4.40
C THR A 368 -1.92 -11.28 5.22
N PRO A 369 -2.37 -10.10 4.71
CA PRO A 369 -2.51 -8.92 5.56
C PRO A 369 -3.53 -9.11 6.69
N MET A 370 -4.64 -9.80 6.41
CA MET A 370 -5.72 -10.04 7.39
C MET A 370 -5.25 -10.92 8.56
N LEU A 371 -4.37 -11.89 8.31
CA LEU A 371 -3.75 -12.71 9.37
C LEU A 371 -2.91 -11.86 10.32
N SER A 372 -2.03 -11.03 9.76
CA SER A 372 -1.19 -10.13 10.55
C SER A 372 -2.03 -9.18 11.41
N LEU A 373 -3.10 -8.62 10.82
CA LEU A 373 -4.02 -7.71 11.49
C LEU A 373 -4.85 -8.38 12.59
N ALA A 374 -5.45 -9.54 12.31
CA ALA A 374 -6.24 -10.28 13.29
C ALA A 374 -5.39 -10.67 14.51
N ASN A 375 -4.17 -11.15 14.25
CA ASN A 375 -3.23 -11.54 15.29
C ASN A 375 -2.75 -10.33 16.10
N GLN A 376 -2.46 -9.18 15.46
CA GLN A 376 -2.11 -7.95 16.17
C GLN A 376 -3.27 -7.45 17.04
N LEU A 377 -4.49 -7.38 16.50
CA LEU A 377 -5.67 -6.92 17.24
C LEU A 377 -5.94 -7.79 18.47
N TYR A 378 -5.82 -9.10 18.33
CA TYR A 378 -5.99 -10.04 19.44
C TYR A 378 -4.91 -9.89 20.50
N PHE A 379 -3.64 -9.78 20.09
CA PHE A 379 -2.54 -9.55 21.01
C PHE A 379 -2.73 -8.26 21.82
N GLU A 380 -3.08 -7.16 21.16
CA GLU A 380 -3.31 -5.88 21.85
C GLU A 380 -4.52 -5.91 22.79
N ALA A 381 -5.59 -6.62 22.40
CA ALA A 381 -6.84 -6.67 23.16
C ALA A 381 -6.77 -7.62 24.37
N ASP A 382 -6.24 -8.82 24.19
CA ASP A 382 -6.35 -9.91 25.17
C ASP A 382 -5.03 -10.19 25.90
N VAL A 383 -3.90 -10.13 25.19
CA VAL A 383 -2.58 -10.52 25.72
C VAL A 383 -1.88 -9.33 26.38
N ALA A 384 -1.58 -8.29 25.60
CA ALA A 384 -0.83 -7.13 26.04
C ALA A 384 -1.72 -6.10 26.77
N LYS A 385 -3.03 -6.12 26.51
CA LYS A 385 -4.03 -5.20 27.08
C LYS A 385 -3.61 -3.73 26.96
N THR A 386 -3.06 -3.38 25.80
CA THR A 386 -2.48 -2.05 25.51
C THR A 386 -3.50 -1.07 24.95
N ARG A 387 -4.70 -1.55 24.57
CA ARG A 387 -5.73 -0.71 23.95
C ARG A 387 -6.47 0.13 24.98
N SER A 388 -6.70 1.39 24.66
CA SER A 388 -7.56 2.25 25.49
C SER A 388 -9.04 1.86 25.40
N GLN A 389 -9.48 1.39 24.23
CA GLN A 389 -10.82 0.85 24.01
C GLN A 389 -10.77 -0.63 23.67
N PRO A 390 -11.66 -1.45 24.26
CA PRO A 390 -11.71 -2.87 23.97
C PRO A 390 -12.14 -3.11 22.51
N VAL A 391 -11.55 -4.12 21.88
CA VAL A 391 -12.11 -4.67 20.64
C VAL A 391 -13.43 -5.34 21.02
N ARG A 392 -14.53 -4.78 20.52
CA ARG A 392 -15.87 -5.27 20.82
C ARG A 392 -16.34 -6.28 19.79
N LYS A 393 -15.94 -6.08 18.52
CA LYS A 393 -16.20 -7.02 17.44
C LYS A 393 -15.06 -7.02 16.43
N ALA A 394 -14.44 -8.16 16.20
CA ALA A 394 -13.46 -8.44 15.17
C ALA A 394 -13.90 -9.68 14.41
N TRP A 395 -14.48 -9.47 13.23
CA TRP A 395 -15.00 -10.55 12.39
C TRP A 395 -14.00 -10.85 11.26
N PHE A 396 -13.38 -12.02 11.33
CA PHE A 396 -12.45 -12.51 10.32
C PHE A 396 -13.16 -13.44 9.35
N VAL A 397 -13.08 -13.13 8.07
CA VAL A 397 -13.75 -13.85 6.99
C VAL A 397 -12.70 -14.23 5.96
N TRP A 398 -12.56 -15.52 5.69
CA TRP A 398 -11.60 -16.00 4.70
C TRP A 398 -12.27 -16.90 3.68
N SER A 399 -12.27 -16.48 2.41
CA SER A 399 -12.77 -17.29 1.30
C SER A 399 -11.62 -17.91 0.51
N VAL A 400 -11.62 -19.24 0.42
CA VAL A 400 -10.62 -20.03 -0.31
C VAL A 400 -11.30 -21.06 -1.22
N ARG A 401 -10.56 -21.57 -2.20
CA ARG A 401 -11.06 -22.66 -3.05
C ARG A 401 -10.93 -24.01 -2.35
N GLU A 402 -9.77 -24.23 -1.75
CA GLU A 402 -9.23 -25.53 -1.37
C GLU A 402 -8.74 -25.46 0.08
N ARG A 403 -8.91 -26.55 0.84
CA ARG A 403 -8.64 -26.63 2.29
C ARG A 403 -7.14 -26.63 2.60
N GLU A 404 -6.33 -27.06 1.65
CA GLU A 404 -4.88 -27.14 1.69
C GLU A 404 -4.24 -25.78 2.00
N MET A 405 -4.90 -24.69 1.58
CA MET A 405 -4.44 -23.33 1.91
C MET A 405 -4.67 -22.99 3.40
N ILE A 406 -5.77 -23.47 4.00
CA ILE A 406 -6.02 -23.32 5.45
C ILE A 406 -4.99 -24.14 6.22
N GLU A 407 -4.75 -25.37 5.82
CA GLU A 407 -3.73 -26.23 6.40
C GLU A 407 -2.34 -25.59 6.35
N ALA A 408 -1.94 -25.08 5.19
CA ALA A 408 -0.66 -24.42 5.00
C ALA A 408 -0.44 -23.20 5.91
N LEU A 409 -1.47 -22.39 6.15
CA LEU A 409 -1.32 -21.14 6.92
C LEU A 409 -1.63 -21.30 8.42
N CYS A 410 -2.45 -22.29 8.79
CA CYS A 410 -2.98 -22.42 10.15
C CYS A 410 -2.55 -23.71 10.88
N LEU A 411 -2.19 -24.79 10.20
CA LEU A 411 -1.90 -26.09 10.85
C LEU A 411 -0.44 -26.54 10.73
N GLN A 412 0.49 -25.58 10.64
CA GLN A 412 1.92 -25.90 10.62
C GLN A 412 2.40 -26.37 12.00
N PRO A 413 3.16 -27.48 12.10
CA PRO A 413 3.58 -28.05 13.38
C PRO A 413 4.31 -27.06 14.29
N ASP A 414 5.20 -26.23 13.73
CA ASP A 414 5.93 -25.20 14.47
C ASP A 414 5.00 -24.12 15.04
N ARG A 415 3.92 -23.75 14.33
CA ARG A 415 2.92 -22.82 14.87
C ARG A 415 2.05 -23.46 15.95
N LEU A 416 1.73 -24.75 15.83
CA LEU A 416 0.93 -25.44 16.83
C LEU A 416 1.72 -25.73 18.11
N GLN A 417 3.02 -26.04 18.01
CA GLN A 417 3.89 -26.27 19.17
C GLN A 417 4.07 -25.00 20.03
N TRP A 418 4.12 -23.82 19.41
CA TRP A 418 4.15 -22.55 20.16
C TRP A 418 2.87 -22.32 20.98
N ALA A 419 1.73 -22.90 20.57
CA ALA A 419 0.48 -22.89 21.33
C ALA A 419 0.57 -23.70 22.63
N GLU A 420 1.19 -24.87 22.53
CA GLU A 420 1.24 -25.86 23.61
C GLU A 420 2.30 -25.48 24.66
N ALA A 421 3.33 -24.72 24.27
CA ALA A 421 4.43 -24.29 25.14
C ALA A 421 4.07 -23.22 26.20
N GLN A 422 2.78 -22.91 26.43
CA GLN A 422 2.29 -21.95 27.44
C GLN A 422 2.93 -20.54 27.38
N GLN A 423 3.50 -20.13 26.24
CA GLN A 423 4.05 -18.77 26.09
C GLN A 423 2.92 -17.76 25.86
N GLU A 424 2.21 -17.40 26.93
CA GLU A 424 1.02 -16.53 26.87
C GLU A 424 1.27 -15.21 26.15
N HIS A 425 2.49 -14.66 26.26
CA HIS A 425 2.91 -13.41 25.65
C HIS A 425 3.07 -13.45 24.11
N LEU A 426 2.93 -14.60 23.45
CA LEU A 426 3.02 -14.74 22.00
C LEU A 426 1.74 -15.31 21.36
N ARG A 427 0.65 -15.41 22.13
CA ARG A 427 -0.61 -15.95 21.61
C ARG A 427 -1.16 -15.09 20.48
N THR A 428 -1.55 -15.75 19.39
CA THR A 428 -2.23 -15.11 18.26
C THR A 428 -3.67 -15.63 18.13
N TRP A 429 -4.56 -14.86 17.50
CA TRP A 429 -5.92 -15.35 17.24
C TRP A 429 -5.90 -16.56 16.30
N LEU A 430 -5.16 -16.46 15.19
CA LEU A 430 -5.05 -17.53 14.19
C LEU A 430 -3.65 -18.16 14.21
N PRO A 431 -3.55 -19.48 14.48
CA PRO A 431 -4.64 -20.41 14.80
C PRO A 431 -5.01 -20.48 16.30
N HIS A 432 -4.19 -19.95 17.21
CA HIS A 432 -4.22 -20.34 18.63
C HIS A 432 -5.51 -20.01 19.36
N GLY A 433 -5.96 -18.75 19.29
CA GLY A 433 -7.21 -18.30 19.90
C GLY A 433 -8.42 -19.05 19.36
N LEU A 434 -8.42 -19.39 18.07
CA LEU A 434 -9.51 -20.15 17.44
C LEU A 434 -9.49 -21.64 17.80
N LEU A 435 -8.31 -22.21 18.09
CA LEU A 435 -8.13 -23.62 18.46
C LEU A 435 -8.11 -23.86 19.97
N ALA A 436 -8.17 -22.80 20.79
CA ALA A 436 -8.16 -22.94 22.24
C ALA A 436 -9.38 -23.76 22.71
N SER A 437 -9.19 -24.63 23.69
CA SER A 437 -10.28 -25.47 24.22
C SER A 437 -11.45 -24.68 24.80
N THR A 438 -11.21 -23.43 25.19
CA THR A 438 -12.22 -22.47 25.68
C THR A 438 -12.88 -21.65 24.57
N ALA A 439 -12.41 -21.75 23.32
CA ALA A 439 -12.91 -20.95 22.22
C ALA A 439 -14.21 -21.55 21.68
N SER A 440 -15.30 -20.81 21.82
CA SER A 440 -16.60 -21.18 21.30
C SER A 440 -16.81 -20.79 19.83
N ASN A 441 -16.07 -19.76 19.35
CA ASN A 441 -16.22 -19.15 18.03
C ASN A 441 -17.69 -18.92 17.67
N ILE A 442 -18.41 -18.20 18.53
CA ILE A 442 -19.83 -17.87 18.36
C ILE A 442 -19.92 -16.44 17.79
N PRO A 443 -20.93 -16.12 16.96
CA PRO A 443 -21.15 -14.77 16.46
C PRO A 443 -21.32 -13.68 17.54
N SER A 444 -21.51 -14.00 18.82
CA SER A 444 -21.50 -13.01 19.91
C SER A 444 -20.09 -12.68 20.43
N ASP A 445 -19.09 -13.50 20.10
CA ASP A 445 -17.74 -13.35 20.63
C ASP A 445 -17.06 -12.10 20.07
N ALA A 446 -16.19 -11.50 20.87
CA ALA A 446 -15.41 -10.33 20.46
C ALA A 446 -14.54 -10.64 19.23
N PHE A 447 -13.99 -11.86 19.15
CA PHE A 447 -13.31 -12.37 17.97
C PHE A 447 -14.12 -13.54 17.40
N TYR A 448 -14.46 -13.44 16.12
CA TYR A 448 -15.25 -14.46 15.42
C TYR A 448 -14.67 -14.71 14.04
N SER A 449 -14.61 -15.97 13.61
CA SER A 449 -13.97 -16.37 12.35
C SER A 449 -14.81 -17.33 11.53
N GLU A 450 -14.84 -17.08 10.22
CA GLU A 450 -15.48 -17.94 9.24
C GLU A 450 -14.58 -18.21 8.04
N PHE A 451 -14.43 -19.48 7.69
CA PHE A 451 -13.63 -19.96 6.56
C PHE A 451 -14.56 -20.58 5.50
N TYR A 452 -14.64 -19.95 4.35
CA TYR A 452 -15.50 -20.35 3.24
C TYR A 452 -14.71 -21.17 2.22
N LEU A 453 -14.95 -22.48 2.20
CA LEU A 453 -14.42 -23.44 1.23
C LEU A 453 -15.34 -23.51 0.01
N THR A 454 -14.94 -22.85 -1.07
CA THR A 454 -15.81 -22.68 -2.26
C THR A 454 -15.79 -23.85 -3.24
N LYS A 455 -14.82 -24.78 -3.14
CA LYS A 455 -14.75 -26.00 -3.97
C LYS A 455 -14.57 -27.29 -3.18
N SER A 456 -14.22 -27.24 -1.91
CA SER A 456 -14.07 -28.42 -1.07
C SER A 456 -15.41 -28.79 -0.42
N GLU A 457 -15.67 -30.09 -0.33
CA GLU A 457 -16.79 -30.66 0.42
C GLU A 457 -16.40 -30.91 1.88
N GLN A 458 -17.34 -31.32 2.72
CA GLN A 458 -17.01 -31.67 4.10
C GLN A 458 -16.24 -32.99 4.15
N ASP A 459 -15.10 -33.00 4.85
CA ASP A 459 -14.31 -34.21 5.08
C ASP A 459 -13.96 -34.32 6.57
N LEU A 460 -14.78 -35.07 7.31
CA LEU A 460 -14.64 -35.23 8.76
C LEU A 460 -13.34 -35.95 9.17
N THR A 461 -12.62 -36.56 8.22
CA THR A 461 -11.34 -37.23 8.47
C THR A 461 -10.16 -36.27 8.38
N HIS A 462 -10.34 -35.13 7.71
CA HIS A 462 -9.28 -34.18 7.46
C HIS A 462 -8.97 -33.32 8.72
N PRO A 463 -7.69 -33.07 9.07
CA PRO A 463 -7.32 -32.30 10.26
C PRO A 463 -7.90 -30.88 10.31
N VAL A 464 -8.02 -30.22 9.16
CA VAL A 464 -8.65 -28.88 9.04
C VAL A 464 -10.10 -28.92 9.51
N ASP A 465 -10.86 -29.90 9.05
CA ASP A 465 -12.28 -30.04 9.32
C ASP A 465 -12.53 -30.40 10.79
N GLN A 466 -11.69 -31.26 11.35
CA GLN A 466 -11.75 -31.61 12.78
C GLN A 466 -11.44 -30.42 13.68
N ARG A 467 -10.42 -29.62 13.33
CA ARG A 467 -9.94 -28.52 14.18
C ARG A 467 -10.73 -27.22 14.01
N PHE A 468 -11.29 -26.96 12.83
CA PHE A 468 -12.00 -25.72 12.52
C PHE A 468 -13.49 -25.91 12.22
N ALA A 469 -14.10 -27.01 12.68
CA ALA A 469 -15.49 -27.35 12.41
C ALA A 469 -16.48 -26.17 12.65
N SER A 470 -16.29 -25.40 13.72
CA SER A 470 -17.14 -24.24 14.06
C SER A 470 -17.00 -23.07 13.08
N ALA A 471 -15.84 -22.92 12.44
CA ALA A 471 -15.51 -21.82 11.52
C ALA A 471 -15.79 -22.16 10.05
N LEU A 472 -15.81 -23.45 9.66
CA LEU A 472 -15.89 -23.85 8.26
C LEU A 472 -17.31 -23.71 7.66
N ARG A 473 -17.34 -23.29 6.40
CA ARG A 473 -18.53 -23.16 5.56
C ARG A 473 -18.22 -23.74 4.18
N TYR A 474 -19.00 -24.70 3.70
CA TYR A 474 -18.70 -25.44 2.46
C TYR A 474 -19.63 -25.04 1.32
N GLY A 475 -19.12 -25.04 0.09
CA GLY A 475 -19.92 -24.88 -1.13
C GLY A 475 -20.55 -23.50 -1.33
N GLN A 476 -20.23 -22.52 -0.47
CA GLN A 476 -20.83 -21.19 -0.49
C GLN A 476 -19.81 -20.07 -0.42
N ARG A 477 -20.23 -18.87 -0.83
CA ARG A 477 -19.46 -17.63 -0.71
C ARG A 477 -19.93 -16.84 0.52
N PRO A 478 -19.09 -15.97 1.10
CA PRO A 478 -19.51 -15.12 2.21
C PRO A 478 -20.69 -14.23 1.82
N ASP A 479 -21.72 -14.16 2.66
CA ASP A 479 -22.76 -13.13 2.56
C ASP A 479 -22.21 -11.82 3.12
N VAL A 480 -21.49 -11.10 2.25
CA VAL A 480 -20.84 -9.83 2.58
C VAL A 480 -21.83 -8.82 3.15
N ARG A 481 -23.05 -8.75 2.61
CA ARG A 481 -24.07 -7.81 3.09
C ARG A 481 -24.56 -8.20 4.47
N GLY A 482 -24.84 -9.49 4.70
CA GLY A 482 -25.24 -10.02 5.99
C GLY A 482 -24.20 -9.72 7.08
N ILE A 483 -22.95 -10.09 6.82
CA ILE A 483 -21.82 -9.88 7.75
C ILE A 483 -21.66 -8.40 8.11
N LEU A 484 -21.58 -7.52 7.11
CA LEU A 484 -21.41 -6.08 7.35
C LEU A 484 -22.64 -5.47 8.04
N SER A 485 -23.85 -5.94 7.71
CA SER A 485 -25.07 -5.47 8.35
C SER A 485 -25.14 -5.87 9.81
N GLU A 486 -24.67 -7.05 10.18
CA GLU A 486 -24.66 -7.53 11.56
C GLU A 486 -23.68 -6.72 12.40
N VAL A 487 -22.43 -6.58 11.95
CA VAL A 487 -21.41 -5.76 12.62
C VAL A 487 -21.85 -4.30 12.70
N GLY A 488 -22.47 -3.77 11.64
CA GLY A 488 -22.98 -2.42 11.63
C GLY A 488 -24.08 -2.19 12.67
N ARG A 489 -25.04 -3.12 12.80
CA ARG A 489 -26.10 -3.04 13.81
C ARG A 489 -25.54 -3.16 15.22
N ASP A 490 -24.56 -4.03 15.44
CA ASP A 490 -23.87 -4.15 16.73
C ASP A 490 -23.14 -2.84 17.08
N ALA A 491 -22.45 -2.23 16.11
CA ALA A 491 -21.83 -0.92 16.29
C ALA A 491 -22.86 0.16 16.68
N VAL A 492 -24.01 0.23 16.00
CA VAL A 492 -25.10 1.15 16.37
C VAL A 492 -25.59 0.89 17.79
N ALA A 493 -25.86 -0.37 18.14
CA ALA A 493 -26.37 -0.76 19.45
C ALA A 493 -25.39 -0.35 20.57
N GLN A 494 -24.09 -0.36 20.28
CA GLN A 494 -23.04 0.02 21.21
C GLN A 494 -22.59 1.49 21.08
N SER A 495 -23.43 2.33 20.46
CA SER A 495 -23.21 3.77 20.27
C SER A 495 -21.92 4.13 19.52
N GLN A 496 -21.45 3.23 18.66
CA GLN A 496 -20.29 3.44 17.80
C GLN A 496 -20.74 4.01 16.45
N ARG A 497 -19.92 4.91 15.90
CA ARG A 497 -20.22 5.60 14.63
C ARG A 497 -19.39 5.12 13.45
N ARG A 498 -18.43 4.22 13.70
CA ARG A 498 -17.47 3.78 12.69
C ARG A 498 -17.19 2.29 12.81
N VAL A 499 -17.07 1.63 11.66
CA VAL A 499 -16.63 0.24 11.51
C VAL A 499 -15.46 0.24 10.54
N ALA A 500 -14.34 -0.34 10.92
CA ALA A 500 -13.22 -0.56 10.00
C ALA A 500 -13.48 -1.82 9.18
N VAL A 501 -13.36 -1.72 7.86
CA VAL A 501 -13.48 -2.86 6.95
C VAL A 501 -12.20 -2.98 6.15
N LEU A 502 -11.54 -4.12 6.22
CA LEU A 502 -10.31 -4.38 5.48
C LEU A 502 -10.57 -5.57 4.57
N VAL A 503 -10.34 -5.38 3.27
CA VAL A 503 -10.61 -6.41 2.27
C VAL A 503 -9.43 -6.58 1.33
N CYS A 504 -9.03 -7.83 1.11
CA CYS A 504 -7.98 -8.14 0.17
C CYS A 504 -8.22 -9.48 -0.55
N GLY A 505 -8.24 -9.44 -1.88
CA GLY A 505 -8.49 -10.63 -2.70
C GLY A 505 -8.90 -10.32 -4.15
N PRO A 506 -9.69 -11.20 -4.80
CA PRO A 506 -10.14 -10.99 -6.18
C PRO A 506 -10.98 -9.72 -6.33
N ALA A 507 -10.81 -9.01 -7.46
CA ALA A 507 -11.47 -7.72 -7.71
C ALA A 507 -13.01 -7.76 -7.54
N ALA A 508 -13.66 -8.86 -7.92
CA ALA A 508 -15.10 -9.02 -7.73
C ALA A 508 -15.52 -9.03 -6.25
N MET A 509 -14.75 -9.71 -5.39
CA MET A 509 -15.01 -9.76 -3.95
C MET A 509 -14.76 -8.39 -3.30
N VAL A 510 -13.66 -7.73 -3.67
CA VAL A 510 -13.32 -6.40 -3.16
C VAL A 510 -14.39 -5.38 -3.55
N SER A 511 -14.84 -5.41 -4.80
CA SER A 511 -15.91 -4.54 -5.30
C SER A 511 -17.21 -4.73 -4.52
N ASP A 512 -17.61 -5.97 -4.25
CA ASP A 512 -18.82 -6.27 -3.47
C ASP A 512 -18.73 -5.71 -2.04
N VAL A 513 -17.63 -5.97 -1.31
CA VAL A 513 -17.41 -5.41 0.03
C VAL A 513 -17.49 -3.89 0.04
N VAL A 514 -16.89 -3.22 -0.94
CA VAL A 514 -16.90 -1.77 -1.06
C VAL A 514 -18.31 -1.24 -1.32
N VAL A 515 -19.06 -1.87 -2.24
CA VAL A 515 -20.44 -1.48 -2.56
C VAL A 515 -21.36 -1.68 -1.36
N GLN A 516 -21.33 -2.85 -0.72
CA GLN A 516 -22.18 -3.12 0.44
C GLN A 516 -21.86 -2.18 1.62
N SER A 517 -20.58 -1.88 1.87
CA SER A 517 -20.17 -0.92 2.90
C SER A 517 -20.77 0.48 2.68
N MET A 518 -20.83 0.94 1.42
CA MET A 518 -21.43 2.24 1.10
C MET A 518 -22.95 2.24 1.25
N LEU A 519 -23.63 1.16 0.85
CA LEU A 519 -25.07 1.03 1.00
C LEU A 519 -25.45 1.01 2.48
N LEU A 520 -24.78 0.18 3.28
CA LEU A 520 -25.01 0.06 4.72
C LEU A 520 -24.64 1.33 5.48
N THR A 521 -23.67 2.12 5.01
CA THR A 521 -23.38 3.44 5.59
C THR A 521 -24.61 4.35 5.53
N LYS A 522 -25.37 4.32 4.43
CA LYS A 522 -26.60 5.10 4.28
C LYS A 522 -27.76 4.49 5.06
N GLU A 523 -27.87 3.17 5.07
CA GLU A 523 -28.99 2.45 5.71
C GLU A 523 -28.91 2.50 7.25
N LEU A 524 -27.70 2.35 7.83
CA LEU A 524 -27.50 2.22 9.28
C LEU A 524 -27.03 3.52 9.96
N GLY A 525 -26.59 4.52 9.20
CA GLY A 525 -26.04 5.76 9.77
C GLY A 525 -24.67 5.59 10.45
N VAL A 526 -23.96 4.49 10.17
CA VAL A 526 -22.61 4.20 10.67
C VAL A 526 -21.62 4.26 9.51
N ALA A 527 -20.49 4.93 9.69
CA ALA A 527 -19.46 5.00 8.65
C ALA A 527 -18.69 3.67 8.55
N PHE A 528 -18.76 3.02 7.38
CA PHE A 528 -17.87 1.90 7.07
C PHE A 528 -16.63 2.44 6.35
N ASP A 529 -15.51 2.48 7.08
CA ASP A 529 -14.23 2.95 6.55
C ASP A 529 -13.49 1.76 5.93
N VAL A 530 -13.40 1.73 4.60
CA VAL A 530 -12.87 0.58 3.85
C VAL A 530 -11.41 0.79 3.46
N HIS A 531 -10.56 -0.15 3.85
CA HIS A 531 -9.25 -0.38 3.25
C HIS A 531 -9.35 -1.56 2.28
N GLN A 532 -8.89 -1.35 1.05
CA GLN A 532 -9.00 -2.35 -0.02
C GLN A 532 -7.66 -2.57 -0.69
N GLU A 533 -7.35 -3.83 -0.94
CA GLU A 533 -6.23 -4.26 -1.77
C GLU A 533 -6.72 -5.32 -2.78
N THR A 534 -6.19 -5.30 -3.99
CA THR A 534 -6.53 -6.28 -5.03
C THR A 534 -5.28 -6.98 -5.52
N PHE A 535 -5.29 -8.31 -5.52
CA PHE A 535 -4.23 -9.10 -6.14
C PHE A 535 -4.74 -9.71 -7.45
N ASP A 536 -4.34 -9.12 -8.58
CA ASP A 536 -4.57 -9.68 -9.90
C ASP A 536 -3.34 -10.52 -10.30
N PHE A 537 -3.43 -11.84 -10.14
CA PHE A 537 -2.49 -12.81 -10.72
C PHE A 537 -2.74 -12.96 -12.21
#